data_AF-A0A5Q2MYB5-F1
#
_entry.id   AF-A0A5Q2MYB5-F1
#
_cell.length_a   1.000
_cell.length_b   1.000
_cell.length_c   1.000
_cell.angle_alpha   90.00
_cell.angle_beta   90.00
_cell.angle_gamma   90.00
#
_symmetry.space_group_name_H-M   'P 1'
#
loop_
_entity.id
_entity.type
_entity.pdbx_description
1 polymer ?
#
loop_
_entity_poly.entity_id
_entity_poly.type
_entity_poly.pdbx_seq_one_letter_code
_entity_poly.pdbx_strand_id
1 'polypeptide(L)'
;MTIIRYSSDSHSTVKYIKNNLEFIGNITSFEAYFNDEDIPEIYRNVPDVYLVDGKRKDSSKNYTLILRDDENEQEIWLDGANCGYGGSGPCATVQILQTLGIKYDYERIHKEKIINEKNPVSFHDLNMIVYRPEDVIGIRQEKILKVKMSFEKAYQKYNTKKSLEQLGIIQPLSNFQHEHDNNGDIETYYFDNLPYSTKKEWADYTTNNALTLKQIYAKLDTETIEDIIRDISYNYSESIEVEKL
;
A
#
# COMPACT_ATOMS: atom_id res chain seq x y z
N MET A 1 3.42 25.18 9.69
CA MET A 1 3.66 24.41 8.46
C MET A 1 5.06 23.79 8.45
N THR A 2 5.12 22.46 8.53
CA THR A 2 6.34 21.64 8.52
C THR A 2 6.54 21.06 7.13
N ILE A 3 7.75 21.20 6.56
CA ILE A 3 8.07 20.66 5.24
C ILE A 3 9.12 19.55 5.40
N ILE A 4 8.75 18.34 5.00
CA ILE A 4 9.64 17.18 4.94
C ILE A 4 10.04 16.99 3.48
N ARG A 5 11.34 17.03 3.23
CA ARG A 5 11.89 16.85 1.88
C ARG A 5 12.66 15.54 1.81
N TYR A 6 12.41 14.76 0.77
CA TYR A 6 13.17 13.55 0.51
C TYR A 6 13.52 13.44 -0.99
N SER A 7 14.79 13.20 -1.27
CA SER A 7 15.31 13.00 -2.62
C SER A 7 16.17 11.75 -2.66
N SER A 8 15.76 10.81 -3.51
CA SER A 8 16.50 9.60 -3.89
C SER A 8 15.88 9.06 -5.18
N ASP A 9 16.40 7.96 -5.70
CA ASP A 9 15.72 7.17 -6.73
C ASP A 9 14.32 6.68 -6.29
N SER A 10 13.52 6.23 -7.26
CA SER A 10 12.14 5.78 -7.04
C SER A 10 11.99 4.64 -6.05
N HIS A 11 12.89 3.65 -6.08
CA HIS A 11 12.81 2.52 -5.17
C HIS A 11 13.07 2.95 -3.72
N SER A 12 14.12 3.74 -3.52
CA SER A 12 14.46 4.29 -2.21
C SER A 12 13.40 5.25 -1.67
N THR A 13 12.69 5.96 -2.56
CA THR A 13 11.57 6.85 -2.18
C THR A 13 10.36 6.06 -1.68
N VAL A 14 9.96 5.00 -2.38
CA VAL A 14 8.88 4.10 -1.91
C VAL A 14 9.28 3.46 -0.57
N LYS A 15 10.53 3.03 -0.43
CA LYS A 15 11.05 2.44 0.81
C LYS A 15 11.05 3.44 1.96
N TYR A 16 11.42 4.70 1.70
CA TYR A 16 11.33 5.77 2.69
C TYR A 16 9.90 5.94 3.20
N ILE A 17 8.91 6.01 2.30
CA ILE A 17 7.50 6.11 2.70
C ILE A 17 7.09 4.91 3.56
N LYS A 18 7.36 3.67 3.11
CA LYS A 18 7.05 2.44 3.87
C LYS A 18 7.65 2.45 5.29
N ASN A 19 8.89 2.93 5.44
CA ASN A 19 9.59 2.95 6.72
C ASN A 19 9.14 4.07 7.66
N ASN A 20 8.47 5.11 7.13
CA ASN A 20 8.04 6.28 7.90
C ASN A 20 6.52 6.42 7.96
N LEU A 21 5.75 5.38 7.60
CA LEU A 21 4.28 5.44 7.56
C LEU A 21 3.65 5.90 8.88
N GLU A 22 4.27 5.58 10.02
CA GLU A 22 3.79 6.01 11.34
C GLU A 22 3.83 7.53 11.55
N PHE A 23 4.68 8.24 10.78
CA PHE A 23 4.85 9.69 10.84
C PHE A 23 4.13 10.43 9.69
N ILE A 24 3.44 9.68 8.83
CA ILE A 24 2.65 10.25 7.75
C ILE A 24 1.20 10.26 8.21
N GLY A 25 0.65 11.47 8.40
CA GLY A 25 -0.74 11.66 8.79
C GLY A 25 -1.71 11.43 7.62
N ASN A 26 -2.91 11.98 7.75
CA ASN A 26 -3.94 11.80 6.74
C ASN A 26 -3.71 12.78 5.59
N ILE A 27 -3.56 12.25 4.37
CA ILE A 27 -3.31 13.09 3.21
C ILE A 27 -4.61 13.76 2.76
N THR A 28 -4.68 15.07 2.91
CA THR A 28 -5.83 15.91 2.51
C THR A 28 -5.74 16.39 1.07
N SER A 29 -4.53 16.41 0.48
CA SER A 29 -4.34 16.66 -0.95
C SER A 29 -3.00 16.13 -1.44
N PHE A 30 -2.90 15.89 -2.75
CA PHE A 30 -1.62 15.61 -3.39
C PHE A 30 -1.50 16.24 -4.76
N GLU A 31 -0.26 16.52 -5.15
CA GLU A 31 0.10 17.00 -6.47
C GLU A 31 1.17 16.10 -7.06
N ALA A 32 1.02 15.73 -8.32
CA ALA A 32 2.01 14.97 -9.05
C ALA A 32 2.29 15.60 -10.41
N TYR A 33 3.57 15.72 -10.76
CA TYR A 33 4.04 16.37 -11.97
C TYR A 33 4.89 15.41 -12.76
N PHE A 34 4.53 15.16 -14.02
CA PHE A 34 5.25 14.21 -14.86
C PHE A 34 6.53 14.81 -15.47
N ASN A 35 6.46 16.06 -15.96
CA ASN A 35 7.61 16.74 -16.55
C ASN A 35 8.12 17.85 -15.63
N ASP A 36 9.44 18.08 -15.66
CA ASP A 36 10.08 19.13 -14.87
C ASP A 36 9.56 20.53 -15.24
N GLU A 37 9.21 20.77 -16.51
CA GLU A 37 8.62 22.04 -16.95
C GLU A 37 7.23 22.32 -16.40
N ASP A 38 6.54 21.31 -15.87
CA ASP A 38 5.20 21.43 -15.29
C ASP A 38 5.25 21.70 -13.77
N ILE A 39 6.41 21.48 -13.13
CA ILE A 39 6.59 21.62 -11.67
C ILE A 39 6.55 23.11 -11.27
N PRO A 40 5.65 23.57 -10.38
CA PRO A 40 5.63 24.94 -9.90
C PRO A 40 7.00 25.43 -9.38
N GLU A 41 7.28 26.72 -9.51
CA GLU A 41 8.57 27.32 -9.13
C GLU A 41 8.95 27.02 -7.67
N ILE A 42 7.96 26.94 -6.77
CA ILE A 42 8.16 26.61 -5.35
C ILE A 42 8.72 25.20 -5.10
N TYR A 43 8.52 24.27 -6.04
CA TYR A 43 8.96 22.87 -5.97
C TYR A 43 10.10 22.56 -6.95
N ARG A 44 10.51 23.55 -7.75
CA ARG A 44 11.53 23.42 -8.79
C ARG A 44 12.85 24.06 -8.34
N ASN A 45 13.96 23.40 -8.68
CA ASN A 45 15.31 23.85 -8.37
C ASN A 45 15.51 24.22 -6.90
N VAL A 46 14.84 23.52 -6.00
CA VAL A 46 14.92 23.80 -4.57
C VAL A 46 16.34 23.47 -4.11
N PRO A 47 17.07 24.44 -3.51
CA PRO A 47 18.44 24.21 -3.08
C PRO A 47 18.51 23.14 -1.99
N ASP A 48 19.42 22.21 -2.16
CA ASP A 48 19.75 21.18 -1.18
C ASP A 48 21.27 21.15 -0.97
N VAL A 49 21.68 21.00 0.28
CA VAL A 49 23.09 21.10 0.69
C VAL A 49 23.47 19.84 1.41
N TYR A 50 24.36 19.06 0.81
CA TYR A 50 24.86 17.83 1.39
C TYR A 50 26.38 17.85 1.57
N LEU A 51 26.84 17.09 2.56
CA LEU A 51 28.26 16.85 2.81
C LEU A 51 28.63 15.50 2.20
N VAL A 52 29.49 15.53 1.18
CA VAL A 52 30.07 14.31 0.57
C VAL A 52 31.57 14.36 0.77
N ASP A 53 32.12 13.36 1.47
CA ASP A 53 33.54 13.28 1.83
C ASP A 53 34.05 14.54 2.56
N GLY A 54 33.22 15.10 3.46
CA GLY A 54 33.54 16.32 4.20
C GLY A 54 33.51 17.61 3.36
N LYS A 55 33.12 17.53 2.09
CA LYS A 55 32.95 18.70 1.21
C LYS A 55 31.48 19.03 1.03
N ARG A 56 31.16 20.32 1.20
CA ARG A 56 29.86 20.87 0.82
C ARG A 56 29.68 20.70 -0.68
N LYS A 57 28.59 20.05 -1.06
CA LYS A 57 28.09 20.04 -2.43
C LYS A 57 26.70 20.63 -2.40
N ASP A 58 26.54 21.70 -3.17
CA ASP A 58 25.24 22.29 -3.42
C ASP A 58 24.60 21.56 -4.60
N SER A 59 23.32 21.28 -4.49
CA SER A 59 22.50 20.74 -5.57
C SER A 59 21.15 21.43 -5.57
N SER A 60 20.38 21.17 -6.62
CA SER A 60 18.99 21.57 -6.70
C SER A 60 18.14 20.36 -7.04
N LYS A 61 16.93 20.31 -6.46
CA LYS A 61 15.99 19.20 -6.63
C LYS A 61 14.65 19.68 -7.16
N ASN A 62 14.00 18.80 -7.92
CA ASN A 62 12.70 19.03 -8.52
C ASN A 62 11.73 18.04 -7.88
N TYR A 63 10.86 18.51 -6.98
CA TYR A 63 9.94 17.62 -6.28
C TYR A 63 8.72 17.34 -7.14
N THR A 64 8.54 16.07 -7.51
CA THR A 64 7.54 15.64 -8.49
C THR A 64 6.26 15.10 -7.86
N LEU A 65 6.29 14.76 -6.57
CA LEU A 65 5.12 14.40 -5.78
C LEU A 65 5.10 15.19 -4.48
N ILE A 66 4.02 15.92 -4.25
CA ILE A 66 3.75 16.67 -3.03
C ILE A 66 2.55 16.03 -2.35
N LEU A 67 2.71 15.62 -1.09
CA LEU A 67 1.64 15.13 -0.23
C LEU A 67 1.39 16.16 0.85
N ARG A 68 0.13 16.49 1.13
CA ARG A 68 -0.24 17.45 2.17
C ARG A 68 -1.18 16.82 3.18
N ASP A 69 -0.93 17.14 4.44
CA ASP A 69 -1.82 16.93 5.56
C ASP A 69 -2.09 18.33 6.15
N ASP A 70 -3.21 18.93 5.72
CA ASP A 70 -3.57 20.28 6.14
C ASP A 70 -3.94 20.35 7.64
N GLU A 71 -4.41 19.24 8.23
CA GLU A 71 -4.78 19.18 9.65
C GLU A 71 -3.55 19.30 10.55
N ASN A 72 -2.43 18.69 10.15
CA ASN A 72 -1.16 18.77 10.88
C ASN A 72 -0.20 19.83 10.31
N GLU A 73 -0.66 20.65 9.37
CA GLU A 73 0.14 21.62 8.61
C GLU A 73 1.44 21.01 8.05
N GLN A 74 1.38 19.79 7.51
CA GLN A 74 2.55 19.05 7.04
C GLN A 74 2.54 18.88 5.52
N GLU A 75 3.69 19.13 4.89
CA GLU A 75 3.92 18.77 3.50
C GLU A 75 5.11 17.80 3.38
N ILE A 76 4.98 16.81 2.50
CA ILE A 76 6.05 15.88 2.15
C ILE A 76 6.35 16.04 0.67
N TRP A 77 7.58 16.42 0.35
CA TRP A 77 8.04 16.69 -1.00
C TRP A 77 8.99 15.59 -1.46
N LEU A 78 8.67 14.94 -2.58
CA LEU A 78 9.38 13.76 -3.07
C LEU A 78 9.87 13.97 -4.51
N ASP A 79 11.19 13.92 -4.71
CA ASP A 79 11.87 14.09 -6.02
C ASP A 79 11.91 12.77 -6.82
N GLY A 80 11.99 11.62 -6.13
CA GLY A 80 12.05 10.30 -6.76
C GLY A 80 10.71 9.66 -7.13
N ALA A 81 9.60 10.40 -7.08
CA ALA A 81 8.28 9.80 -7.29
C ALA A 81 7.96 9.52 -8.78
N ASN A 82 8.70 10.17 -9.70
CA ASN A 82 8.66 9.86 -11.12
C ASN A 82 9.66 8.74 -11.44
N CYS A 83 9.22 7.74 -12.19
CA CYS A 83 10.11 6.67 -12.61
C CYS A 83 10.93 7.11 -13.84
N GLY A 84 12.26 7.11 -13.68
CA GLY A 84 13.23 7.56 -14.67
C GLY A 84 13.23 6.76 -15.98
N TYR A 85 13.44 7.49 -17.08
CA TYR A 85 13.84 7.14 -18.45
C TYR A 85 13.80 5.65 -18.85
N GLY A 86 12.77 5.30 -19.64
CA GLY A 86 12.57 3.96 -20.24
C GLY A 86 11.12 3.63 -20.65
N GLY A 87 10.16 4.51 -20.37
CA GLY A 87 8.74 4.31 -20.71
C GLY A 87 7.86 3.81 -19.55
N SER A 88 8.38 3.79 -18.32
CA SER A 88 7.67 3.28 -17.14
C SER A 88 7.33 4.39 -16.13
N GLY A 89 6.70 5.49 -16.56
CA GLY A 89 6.15 6.48 -15.62
C GLY A 89 5.15 5.88 -14.61
N PRO A 90 4.54 6.71 -13.77
CA PRO A 90 4.82 6.91 -12.35
C PRO A 90 4.54 5.67 -11.47
N CYS A 91 5.40 4.65 -11.59
CA CYS A 91 5.35 3.45 -10.76
C CYS A 91 5.60 3.76 -9.26
N ALA A 92 6.41 4.76 -8.90
CA ALA A 92 6.61 5.15 -7.51
C ALA A 92 5.43 5.96 -6.94
N THR A 93 4.90 6.96 -7.65
CA THR A 93 3.68 7.67 -7.20
C THR A 93 2.53 6.71 -6.94
N VAL A 94 2.24 5.78 -7.88
CA VAL A 94 1.17 4.79 -7.70
C VAL A 94 1.41 3.95 -6.45
N GLN A 95 2.63 3.45 -6.25
CA GLN A 95 2.98 2.68 -5.05
C GLN A 95 2.81 3.48 -3.76
N ILE A 96 3.24 4.74 -3.76
CA ILE A 96 3.16 5.61 -2.59
C ILE A 96 1.68 5.87 -2.24
N LEU A 97 0.86 6.24 -3.21
CA LEU A 97 -0.57 6.46 -3.00
C LEU A 97 -1.27 5.18 -2.50
N GLN A 98 -0.97 4.01 -3.10
CA GLN A 98 -1.51 2.73 -2.63
C GLN A 98 -1.02 2.36 -1.21
N THR A 99 0.25 2.63 -0.89
CA THR A 99 0.81 2.42 0.46
C THR A 99 0.05 3.27 1.49
N LEU A 100 -0.26 4.52 1.13
CA LEU A 100 -1.01 5.46 1.94
C LEU A 100 -2.52 5.19 1.94
N GLY A 101 -2.99 4.13 1.28
CA GLY A 101 -4.42 3.79 1.20
C GLY A 101 -5.26 4.71 0.31
N ILE A 102 -4.65 5.66 -0.39
CA ILE A 102 -5.37 6.59 -1.28
C ILE A 102 -5.88 5.82 -2.50
N LYS A 103 -7.20 5.60 -2.56
CA LYS A 103 -7.84 4.91 -3.68
C LYS A 103 -8.15 5.92 -4.78
N TYR A 104 -7.52 5.73 -5.92
CA TYR A 104 -7.53 6.69 -7.01
C TYR A 104 -7.61 5.97 -8.36
N ASP A 105 -8.08 6.65 -9.41
CA ASP A 105 -7.91 6.14 -10.77
C ASP A 105 -6.45 6.30 -11.19
N TYR A 106 -5.62 5.31 -10.85
CA TYR A 106 -4.19 5.34 -11.09
C TYR A 106 -3.80 5.53 -12.57
N GLU A 107 -4.72 5.28 -13.52
CA GLU A 107 -4.49 5.59 -14.94
C GLU A 107 -4.36 7.07 -15.21
N ARG A 108 -5.05 7.91 -14.44
CA ARG A 108 -4.94 9.36 -14.56
C ARG A 108 -3.50 9.79 -14.39
N ILE A 109 -2.73 9.16 -13.50
CA ILE A 109 -1.32 9.51 -13.29
C ILE A 109 -0.45 9.20 -14.54
N HIS A 110 -0.86 8.23 -15.38
CA HIS A 110 -0.18 7.94 -16.65
C HIS A 110 -0.67 8.82 -17.81
N LYS A 111 -1.94 9.24 -17.78
CA LYS A 111 -2.60 9.97 -18.88
C LYS A 111 -2.49 11.49 -18.73
N GLU A 112 -2.65 11.97 -17.51
CA GLU A 112 -2.58 13.36 -17.13
C GLU A 112 -1.15 13.67 -16.69
N LYS A 113 -0.54 14.67 -17.33
CA LYS A 113 0.83 15.09 -17.02
C LYS A 113 0.95 15.82 -15.67
N ILE A 114 -0.16 16.35 -15.18
CA ILE A 114 -0.28 17.10 -13.94
C ILE A 114 -1.51 16.60 -13.22
N ILE A 115 -1.35 16.13 -11.99
CA ILE A 115 -2.42 15.77 -11.08
C ILE A 115 -2.42 16.79 -9.94
N ASN A 116 -3.60 17.33 -9.65
CA ASN A 116 -3.85 18.10 -8.43
C ASN A 116 -5.14 17.55 -7.82
N GLU A 117 -5.01 16.68 -6.83
CA GLU A 117 -6.15 16.01 -6.22
C GLU A 117 -6.40 16.57 -4.83
N LYS A 118 -7.66 16.89 -4.52
CA LYS A 118 -8.09 17.48 -3.24
C LYS A 118 -9.05 16.53 -2.55
N ASN A 119 -8.91 16.41 -1.24
CA ASN A 119 -9.70 15.53 -0.38
C ASN A 119 -9.72 14.09 -0.90
N PRO A 120 -8.56 13.46 -1.17
CA PRO A 120 -8.53 12.07 -1.61
C PRO A 120 -9.13 11.18 -0.53
N VAL A 121 -9.86 10.15 -0.95
CA VAL A 121 -10.43 9.18 0.00
C VAL A 121 -9.41 8.07 0.25
N SER A 122 -9.06 7.90 1.51
CA SER A 122 -8.16 6.84 1.98
C SER A 122 -8.97 5.67 2.51
N PHE A 123 -8.61 4.47 2.08
CA PHE A 123 -9.17 3.22 2.58
C PHE A 123 -8.04 2.28 2.99
N HIS A 124 -8.12 1.79 4.22
CA HIS A 124 -7.10 0.93 4.80
C HIS A 124 -7.63 -0.46 5.08
N ASP A 125 -8.45 -1.03 4.21
CA ASP A 125 -8.97 -2.39 4.41
C ASP A 125 -7.92 -3.47 4.11
N LEU A 126 -7.97 -4.57 4.87
CA LEU A 126 -7.22 -5.79 4.64
C LEU A 126 -8.15 -7.00 4.81
N ASN A 127 -8.49 -7.61 3.68
CA ASN A 127 -9.37 -8.76 3.59
C ASN A 127 -8.56 -10.01 3.25
N MET A 128 -8.91 -11.15 3.83
CA MET A 128 -8.17 -12.40 3.63
C MET A 128 -9.08 -13.62 3.58
N ILE A 129 -8.80 -14.52 2.63
CA ILE A 129 -9.18 -15.92 2.74
C ILE A 129 -7.97 -16.68 3.27
N VAL A 130 -8.16 -17.41 4.36
CA VAL A 130 -7.10 -18.19 5.01
C VAL A 130 -7.18 -19.63 4.53
N TYR A 131 -6.04 -20.11 4.06
CA TYR A 131 -5.87 -21.45 3.51
C TYR A 131 -4.96 -22.28 4.40
N ARG A 132 -5.41 -23.48 4.76
CA ARG A 132 -4.62 -24.51 5.42
C ARG A 132 -4.04 -25.45 4.35
N PRO A 133 -2.72 -25.72 4.33
CA PRO A 133 -2.16 -26.71 3.40
C PRO A 133 -2.60 -28.13 3.82
N GLU A 134 -3.12 -28.90 2.87
CA GLU A 134 -3.54 -30.29 3.08
C GLU A 134 -2.40 -31.30 2.88
N ASP A 135 -1.40 -30.96 2.06
CA ASP A 135 -0.24 -31.80 1.78
C ASP A 135 1.09 -31.07 2.06
N VAL A 136 2.16 -31.84 2.20
CA VAL A 136 3.51 -31.32 2.55
C VAL A 136 4.05 -30.36 1.50
N ILE A 137 3.55 -30.46 0.26
CA ILE A 137 4.02 -29.68 -0.89
C ILE A 137 3.17 -28.39 -1.05
N GLY A 138 2.04 -28.28 -0.34
CA GLY A 138 1.15 -27.11 -0.35
C GLY A 138 0.29 -26.97 -1.61
N ILE A 139 0.14 -28.05 -2.39
CA ILE A 139 -0.60 -28.04 -3.65
C ILE A 139 -2.11 -28.07 -3.39
N ARG A 140 -2.54 -28.85 -2.39
CA ARG A 140 -3.93 -28.88 -1.94
C ARG A 140 -4.10 -27.99 -0.73
N GLN A 141 -5.16 -27.19 -0.73
CA GLN A 141 -5.41 -26.19 0.29
C GLN A 141 -6.90 -26.19 0.67
N GLU A 142 -7.16 -26.19 1.98
CA GLU A 142 -8.49 -26.08 2.57
C GLU A 142 -8.73 -24.60 2.93
N LYS A 143 -9.85 -24.03 2.51
CA LYS A 143 -10.30 -22.70 2.96
C LYS A 143 -10.89 -22.84 4.36
N ILE A 144 -10.37 -22.12 5.34
CA ILE A 144 -10.77 -22.29 6.74
C ILE A 144 -11.42 -21.05 7.35
N LEU A 145 -11.03 -19.85 6.90
CA LEU A 145 -11.53 -18.59 7.43
C LEU A 145 -11.64 -17.55 6.32
N LYS A 146 -12.64 -16.67 6.47
CA LYS A 146 -12.76 -15.39 5.78
C LYS A 146 -12.64 -14.29 6.81
N VAL A 147 -11.71 -13.37 6.59
CA VAL A 147 -11.36 -12.29 7.52
C VAL A 147 -11.52 -10.96 6.81
N LYS A 148 -12.18 -10.00 7.45
CA LYS A 148 -12.23 -8.60 7.02
C LYS A 148 -11.72 -7.72 8.15
N MET A 149 -10.84 -6.79 7.83
CA MET A 149 -10.26 -5.85 8.79
C MET A 149 -10.26 -4.45 8.20
N SER A 150 -10.61 -3.47 9.03
CA SER A 150 -10.43 -2.03 8.73
C SER A 150 -9.46 -1.41 9.72
N PHE A 151 -8.75 -0.38 9.28
CA PHE A 151 -7.74 0.33 10.05
C PHE A 151 -7.93 1.84 9.88
N GLU A 152 -7.63 2.60 10.93
CA GLU A 152 -7.71 4.05 10.90
C GLU A 152 -6.60 4.64 10.02
N LYS A 153 -5.43 3.99 10.04
CA LYS A 153 -4.20 4.52 9.44
C LYS A 153 -3.47 3.49 8.60
N ALA A 154 -2.80 3.97 7.55
CA ALA A 154 -2.01 3.14 6.64
C ALA A 154 -0.94 2.29 7.35
N TYR A 155 -0.25 2.84 8.36
CA TYR A 155 0.80 2.10 9.08
C TYR A 155 0.24 0.91 9.87
N GLN A 156 -0.98 1.02 10.40
CA GLN A 156 -1.64 -0.05 11.15
C GLN A 156 -1.94 -1.23 10.22
N LYS A 157 -2.55 -0.97 9.05
CA LYS A 157 -2.74 -1.98 7.99
C LYS A 157 -1.41 -2.63 7.61
N TYR A 158 -0.38 -1.82 7.37
CA TYR A 158 0.94 -2.31 6.94
C TYR A 158 1.61 -3.23 7.97
N ASN A 159 1.59 -2.85 9.25
CA ASN A 159 2.19 -3.64 10.33
C ASN A 159 1.40 -4.92 10.61
N THR A 160 0.07 -4.88 10.53
CA THR A 160 -0.77 -6.09 10.63
C THR A 160 -0.45 -7.06 9.49
N LYS A 161 -0.39 -6.59 8.23
CA LYS A 161 -0.03 -7.44 7.09
C LYS A 161 1.34 -8.11 7.29
N LYS A 162 2.36 -7.35 7.69
CA LYS A 162 3.70 -7.91 8.01
C LYS A 162 3.69 -8.95 9.13
N SER A 163 2.84 -8.78 10.12
CA SER A 163 2.71 -9.72 11.23
C SER A 163 2.02 -11.01 10.77
N LEU A 164 1.00 -10.90 9.92
CA LEU A 164 0.29 -12.03 9.31
C LEU A 164 1.19 -12.83 8.35
N GLU A 165 2.13 -12.18 7.65
CA GLU A 165 3.16 -12.85 6.84
C GLU A 165 4.07 -13.80 7.67
N GLN A 166 4.09 -13.68 9.00
CA GLN A 166 4.78 -14.65 9.85
C GLN A 166 4.06 -16.01 9.87
N LEU A 167 2.74 -16.02 9.67
CA LEU A 167 1.92 -17.23 9.64
C LEU A 167 2.03 -17.98 8.31
N GLY A 168 2.29 -17.27 7.21
CA GLY A 168 2.08 -17.82 5.88
C GLY A 168 2.57 -16.92 4.75
N ILE A 169 2.26 -17.35 3.53
CA ILE A 169 2.47 -16.55 2.33
C ILE A 169 1.19 -15.74 2.11
N ILE A 170 1.33 -14.42 1.98
CA ILE A 170 0.24 -13.53 1.58
C ILE A 170 0.42 -13.17 0.12
N GLN A 171 -0.62 -13.35 -0.68
CA GLN A 171 -0.65 -12.94 -2.08
C GLN A 171 -2.05 -12.45 -2.49
N PRO A 172 -2.20 -11.71 -3.59
CA PRO A 172 -3.50 -11.27 -4.08
C PRO A 172 -4.47 -12.42 -4.26
N LEU A 173 -5.71 -12.26 -3.81
CA LEU A 173 -6.73 -13.30 -3.96
C LEU A 173 -7.05 -13.58 -5.44
N SER A 174 -6.95 -12.56 -6.29
CA SER A 174 -7.06 -12.68 -7.75
C SER A 174 -6.09 -13.68 -8.39
N ASN A 175 -5.00 -14.07 -7.73
CA ASN A 175 -4.12 -15.15 -8.21
C ASN A 175 -4.78 -16.55 -8.14
N PHE A 176 -5.90 -16.69 -7.43
CA PHE A 176 -6.65 -17.93 -7.25
C PHE A 176 -7.92 -18.01 -8.12
N GLN A 177 -8.00 -17.23 -9.20
CA GLN A 177 -9.16 -17.19 -10.11
C GLN A 177 -9.58 -18.57 -10.65
N HIS A 178 -8.63 -19.50 -10.82
CA HIS A 178 -8.91 -20.86 -11.29
C HIS A 178 -9.74 -21.72 -10.34
N GLU A 179 -9.93 -21.30 -9.08
CA GLU A 179 -10.74 -22.03 -8.11
C GLU A 179 -12.25 -21.76 -8.23
N HIS A 180 -12.67 -20.84 -9.11
CA HIS A 180 -14.07 -20.48 -9.26
C HIS A 180 -14.49 -20.52 -10.73
N ASP A 181 -15.26 -21.56 -11.09
CA ASP A 181 -15.45 -21.92 -12.50
C ASP A 181 -16.56 -21.16 -13.24
N ASN A 182 -17.50 -20.45 -12.61
CA ASN A 182 -18.73 -20.11 -13.38
C ASN A 182 -19.58 -18.88 -13.06
N ASN A 183 -19.24 -17.92 -12.17
CA ASN A 183 -20.18 -16.78 -11.97
C ASN A 183 -19.61 -15.42 -11.51
N GLY A 184 -18.29 -15.21 -11.57
CA GLY A 184 -17.70 -13.93 -11.16
C GLY A 184 -16.24 -14.05 -10.73
N ASP A 185 -15.58 -12.90 -10.57
CA ASP A 185 -14.23 -12.83 -10.01
C ASP A 185 -14.24 -13.23 -8.52
N ILE A 186 -13.23 -13.98 -8.08
CA ILE A 186 -13.13 -14.56 -6.72
C ILE A 186 -13.18 -13.48 -5.63
N GLU A 187 -12.65 -12.29 -5.92
CA GLU A 187 -12.70 -11.14 -5.01
C GLU A 187 -14.13 -10.67 -4.78
N THR A 188 -14.95 -10.57 -5.84
CA THR A 188 -16.36 -10.21 -5.72
C THR A 188 -17.15 -11.26 -4.97
N TYR A 189 -16.86 -12.54 -5.18
CA TYR A 189 -17.56 -13.62 -4.47
C TYR A 189 -17.38 -13.53 -2.94
N TYR A 190 -16.16 -13.27 -2.47
CA TYR A 190 -15.87 -13.25 -1.02
C TYR A 190 -15.99 -11.87 -0.37
N PHE A 191 -15.67 -10.80 -1.09
CA PHE A 191 -15.50 -9.45 -0.56
C PHE A 191 -16.28 -8.39 -1.34
N ASP A 192 -17.50 -8.74 -1.79
CA ASP A 192 -18.40 -7.80 -2.44
C ASP A 192 -18.66 -6.55 -1.57
N ASN A 193 -19.05 -5.46 -2.22
CA ASN A 193 -19.49 -4.18 -1.62
C ASN A 193 -18.39 -3.24 -1.08
N LEU A 194 -17.17 -3.27 -1.62
CA LEU A 194 -16.21 -2.18 -1.38
C LEU A 194 -16.65 -0.90 -2.10
N PRO A 195 -16.56 0.28 -1.49
CA PRO A 195 -16.93 1.55 -2.12
C PRO A 195 -15.90 2.04 -3.17
N TYR A 196 -14.88 1.23 -3.46
CA TYR A 196 -13.78 1.53 -4.38
C TYR A 196 -13.36 0.26 -5.15
N SER A 197 -12.58 0.45 -6.22
CA SER A 197 -12.09 -0.66 -7.04
C SER A 197 -10.74 -1.19 -6.55
N THR A 198 -10.59 -2.52 -6.50
CA THR A 198 -9.33 -3.23 -6.18
C THR A 198 -8.54 -3.68 -7.42
N LYS A 199 -9.09 -3.53 -8.64
CA LYS A 199 -8.57 -4.14 -9.87
C LYS A 199 -7.15 -3.73 -10.27
N LYS A 200 -6.64 -2.62 -9.76
CA LYS A 200 -5.32 -2.05 -10.13
C LYS A 200 -4.35 -1.96 -8.96
N GLU A 201 -4.69 -2.64 -7.87
CA GLU A 201 -3.81 -2.73 -6.72
C GLU A 201 -2.63 -3.64 -7.04
N TRP A 202 -1.44 -3.24 -6.60
CA TRP A 202 -0.28 -4.11 -6.73
C TRP A 202 -0.23 -5.08 -5.57
N ALA A 203 0.43 -6.22 -5.78
CA ALA A 203 0.48 -7.34 -4.82
C ALA A 203 0.83 -6.92 -3.38
N ASP A 204 1.79 -6.01 -3.23
CA ASP A 204 2.22 -5.51 -1.93
C ASP A 204 1.11 -4.73 -1.18
N TYR A 205 0.17 -4.11 -1.87
CA TYR A 205 -0.81 -3.16 -1.31
C TYR A 205 -2.26 -3.62 -1.40
N THR A 206 -2.52 -4.81 -1.96
CA THR A 206 -3.88 -5.27 -2.22
C THR A 206 -4.72 -5.33 -0.96
N THR A 207 -5.99 -4.95 -1.10
CA THR A 207 -7.02 -5.08 -0.09
C THR A 207 -7.42 -6.54 0.05
N ASN A 208 -7.68 -7.24 -1.06
CA ASN A 208 -8.13 -8.64 -1.04
C ASN A 208 -6.95 -9.60 -1.22
N ASN A 209 -6.75 -10.47 -0.24
CA ASN A 209 -5.59 -11.36 -0.16
C ASN A 209 -6.00 -12.80 0.12
N ALA A 210 -5.09 -13.72 -0.17
CA ALA A 210 -5.07 -15.08 0.32
C ALA A 210 -3.88 -15.23 1.29
N LEU A 211 -4.12 -15.79 2.47
CA LEU A 211 -3.09 -16.19 3.42
C LEU A 211 -2.99 -17.71 3.42
N THR A 212 -1.97 -18.26 2.77
CA THR A 212 -1.67 -19.69 2.83
C THR A 212 -0.73 -19.96 4.00
N LEU A 213 -1.23 -20.67 5.02
CA LEU A 213 -0.49 -20.97 6.24
C LEU A 213 0.75 -21.83 5.96
N LYS A 214 1.83 -21.59 6.71
CA LYS A 214 2.99 -22.50 6.73
C LYS A 214 2.57 -23.87 7.29
N GLN A 215 3.23 -24.93 6.82
CA GLN A 215 2.94 -26.31 7.24
C GLN A 215 2.95 -26.53 8.77
N ILE A 216 3.76 -25.77 9.51
CA ILE A 216 3.83 -25.85 10.98
C ILE A 216 2.49 -25.49 11.66
N TYR A 217 1.66 -24.67 11.02
CA TYR A 217 0.35 -24.27 11.51
C TYR A 217 -0.77 -25.18 10.99
N ALA A 218 -0.49 -26.12 10.08
CA ALA A 218 -1.49 -26.99 9.48
C ALA A 218 -2.18 -27.93 10.50
N LYS A 219 -1.53 -28.18 11.64
CA LYS A 219 -2.07 -29.02 12.72
C LYS A 219 -2.90 -28.25 13.74
N LEU A 220 -2.91 -26.92 13.68
CA LEU A 220 -3.73 -26.12 14.57
C LEU A 220 -5.18 -26.14 14.07
N ASP A 221 -6.10 -26.31 15.00
CA ASP A 221 -7.53 -26.19 14.72
C ASP A 221 -7.87 -24.76 14.28
N THR A 222 -9.03 -24.63 13.62
CA THR A 222 -9.45 -23.35 13.02
C THR A 222 -9.71 -22.28 14.08
N GLU A 223 -10.09 -22.66 15.30
CA GLU A 223 -10.33 -21.73 16.41
C GLU A 223 -9.02 -21.11 16.90
N THR A 224 -7.99 -21.92 17.06
CA THR A 224 -6.65 -21.44 17.41
C THR A 224 -6.08 -20.51 16.34
N ILE A 225 -6.31 -20.80 15.04
CA ILE A 225 -5.89 -19.89 13.96
C ILE A 225 -6.67 -18.57 14.00
N GLU A 226 -7.99 -18.63 14.24
CA GLU A 226 -8.82 -17.44 14.42
C GLU A 226 -8.30 -16.57 15.58
N ASP A 227 -8.02 -17.16 16.73
CA ASP A 227 -7.50 -16.45 17.91
C ASP A 227 -6.17 -15.77 17.61
N ILE A 228 -5.22 -16.45 16.94
CA ILE A 228 -3.94 -15.86 16.54
C ILE A 228 -4.15 -14.65 15.61
N ILE A 229 -5.05 -14.75 14.63
CA ILE A 229 -5.35 -13.64 13.72
C ILE A 229 -5.98 -12.47 14.47
N ARG A 230 -6.91 -12.74 15.38
CA ARG A 230 -7.53 -11.71 16.23
C ARG A 230 -6.50 -11.00 17.10
N ASP A 231 -5.59 -11.75 17.73
CA ASP A 231 -4.53 -11.20 18.58
C ASP A 231 -3.56 -10.30 17.80
N ILE A 232 -3.18 -10.68 16.57
CA ILE A 232 -2.34 -9.86 15.70
C ILE A 232 -3.05 -8.53 15.39
N SER A 233 -4.34 -8.58 15.10
CA SER A 233 -5.13 -7.41 14.70
C SER A 233 -5.54 -6.52 15.86
N TYR A 234 -5.67 -7.07 17.08
CA TYR A 234 -6.21 -6.40 18.26
C TYR A 234 -5.57 -5.03 18.58
N ASN A 235 -4.27 -4.90 18.34
CA ASN A 235 -3.53 -3.68 18.67
C ASN A 235 -3.66 -2.56 17.61
N TYR A 236 -4.26 -2.86 16.46
CA TYR A 236 -4.16 -1.99 15.28
C TYR A 236 -5.50 -1.78 14.56
N SER A 237 -6.40 -2.76 14.54
CA SER A 237 -7.64 -2.69 13.75
C SER A 237 -8.74 -1.88 14.42
N GLU A 238 -9.46 -1.08 13.65
CA GLU A 238 -10.72 -0.47 14.07
C GLU A 238 -11.83 -1.52 14.16
N SER A 239 -11.87 -2.44 13.20
CA SER A 239 -12.84 -3.52 13.16
C SER A 239 -12.21 -4.81 12.61
N ILE A 240 -12.71 -5.95 13.11
CA ILE A 240 -12.36 -7.27 12.61
C ILE A 240 -13.60 -8.17 12.58
N GLU A 241 -13.89 -8.72 11.42
CA GLU A 241 -14.92 -9.73 11.20
C GLU A 241 -14.24 -11.03 10.76
N VAL A 242 -14.61 -12.15 11.39
CA VAL A 242 -14.10 -13.48 11.03
C VAL A 242 -15.28 -14.42 10.85
N GLU A 243 -15.28 -15.14 9.73
CA GLU A 243 -16.28 -16.11 9.33
C GLU A 243 -15.57 -17.45 9.05
N LYS A 244 -16.03 -18.54 9.66
CA LYS A 244 -15.52 -19.90 9.35
C LYS A 244 -16.10 -20.35 8.01
N LEU A 245 -15.26 -20.94 7.15
CA LEU A 245 -15.63 -21.44 5.81
C LEU A 245 -15.77 -22.97 5.79
#